data_AF-A0A4S5AME5-F1
#
_entry.id   AF-A0A4S5AME5-F1
#
_cell.length_a   1.000
_cell.length_b   1.000
_cell.length_c   1.000
_cell.angle_alpha   90.00
_cell.angle_beta   90.00
_cell.angle_gamma   90.00
#
_symmetry.space_group_name_H-M   'P 1'
#
loop_
_entity.id
_entity.type
_entity.pdbx_description
1 polymer ?
#
loop_
_entity_poly.entity_id
_entity_poly.type
_entity_poly.pdbx_seq_one_letter_code
_entity_poly.pdbx_strand_id
1 'polypeptide(L)'
;STQIRCHLSVQQTHHVLVGPGGAYAVETKWSGSSWQSDYGVGRLQEAIEQAKDNERLLRLWHPFKSQQIPVTAVVVLWGRGLSKWPEHDQVRLIDDVHVIAGPALRRWLDRTASVVLENSQVETAWAAMEAHVSRRDPIDAQLHPIPTSLAEWAVRSAAAVSSACLAILVFGRLLETASRWWVAASASLLLVLPAVIVRRAVSSQPVVWSAWAWGFTMLMLPIALTVAVAASSL
;
A
#
# COMPACT_ATOMS: atom_id res chain seq x y z
N SER A 1 -8.17 31.86 7.31
CA SER A 1 -8.76 30.52 7.15
C SER A 1 -7.85 29.53 7.85
N THR A 2 -8.39 28.65 8.69
CA THR A 2 -7.59 27.66 9.42
C THR A 2 -7.23 26.51 8.47
N GLN A 3 -5.96 26.41 8.07
CA GLN A 3 -5.49 25.34 7.21
C GLN A 3 -5.23 24.10 8.07
N ILE A 4 -6.13 23.12 8.01
CA ILE A 4 -5.92 21.79 8.63
C ILE A 4 -5.20 20.94 7.57
N ARG A 5 -3.96 20.53 7.85
CA ARG A 5 -3.23 19.57 7.01
C ARG A 5 -3.35 18.18 7.63
N CYS A 6 -3.58 17.18 6.78
CA CYS A 6 -3.73 15.78 7.16
C CYS A 6 -2.54 14.99 6.61
N HIS A 7 -1.85 14.23 7.45
CA HIS A 7 -0.74 13.37 7.04
C HIS A 7 -0.96 11.92 7.50
N LEU A 8 -0.51 10.97 6.69
CA LEU A 8 -0.69 9.54 6.88
C LEU A 8 0.57 8.89 7.48
N SER A 9 0.38 8.26 8.65
CA SER A 9 1.18 7.26 9.38
C SER A 9 2.61 7.53 9.89
N VAL A 10 2.70 7.67 11.22
CA VAL A 10 3.81 7.25 12.09
C VAL A 10 3.42 5.87 12.69
N GLN A 11 4.07 4.82 12.18
CA GLN A 11 3.94 3.35 12.30
C GLN A 11 2.58 2.67 12.52
N GLN A 12 1.63 3.22 13.27
CA GLN A 12 0.27 2.66 13.45
C GLN A 12 -0.83 3.73 13.63
N THR A 13 -0.46 5.01 13.65
CA THR A 13 -1.44 6.10 13.72
C THR A 13 -1.98 6.38 12.33
N HIS A 14 -3.24 6.02 12.08
CA HIS A 14 -3.82 6.14 10.75
C HIS A 14 -3.84 7.58 10.26
N HIS A 15 -4.14 8.55 11.12
CA HIS A 15 -4.15 9.97 10.75
C HIS A 15 -3.68 10.85 11.91
N VAL A 16 -2.78 11.79 11.61
CA VAL A 16 -2.43 12.88 12.53
C VAL A 16 -2.89 14.19 11.91
N LEU A 17 -3.62 14.98 12.71
CA LEU A 17 -3.99 16.36 12.36
C LEU A 17 -3.28 17.32 13.30
N VAL A 18 -2.74 18.40 12.76
CA VAL A 18 -2.15 19.48 13.56
C VAL A 18 -2.76 20.80 13.10
N GLY A 19 -3.19 21.63 14.04
CA GLY A 19 -3.72 22.95 13.77
C GLY A 19 -3.68 23.85 15.00
N PRO A 20 -4.27 25.05 14.93
CA PRO A 20 -4.22 26.01 16.03
C PRO A 20 -4.78 25.47 17.35
N GLY A 21 -5.71 24.52 17.33
CA GLY A 21 -6.26 23.90 18.56
C GLY A 21 -5.39 22.81 19.19
N GLY A 22 -4.21 22.52 18.64
CA GLY A 22 -3.36 21.40 19.07
C GLY A 22 -3.22 20.32 18.01
N ALA A 23 -2.79 19.14 18.44
CA ALA A 23 -2.70 17.96 17.60
C ALA A 23 -3.76 16.92 17.97
N TYR A 24 -4.15 16.12 16.99
CA TYR A 24 -5.16 15.09 17.12
C TYR A 24 -4.63 13.77 16.55
N ALA A 25 -4.63 12.73 17.37
CA ALA A 25 -4.41 11.36 16.95
C ALA A 25 -5.77 10.79 16.52
N VAL A 26 -5.99 10.72 15.21
CA VAL A 26 -7.30 10.41 14.64
C VAL A 26 -7.33 8.96 14.13
N GLU A 27 -8.24 8.19 14.71
CA GLU A 27 -8.62 6.87 14.23
C GLU A 27 -9.94 6.97 13.45
N THR A 28 -10.03 6.33 12.29
CA THR A 28 -11.25 6.34 11.47
C THR A 28 -11.73 4.92 11.24
N LYS A 29 -12.98 4.63 11.59
CA LYS A 29 -13.58 3.30 11.38
C LYS A 29 -14.86 3.41 10.57
N TRP A 30 -14.99 2.54 9.58
CA TRP A 30 -16.25 2.29 8.88
C TRP A 30 -16.91 1.00 9.38
N SER A 31 -18.23 0.97 9.41
CA SER A 31 -19.04 -0.23 9.63
C SER A 31 -20.29 -0.23 8.75
N GLY A 32 -20.57 -1.37 8.12
CA GLY A 32 -21.83 -1.62 7.43
C GLY A 32 -22.99 -1.93 8.38
N SER A 33 -22.66 -2.36 9.60
CA SER A 33 -23.59 -2.71 10.68
C SER A 33 -23.77 -1.54 11.65
N SER A 34 -24.85 -1.55 12.44
CA SER A 34 -25.07 -0.55 13.48
C SER A 34 -23.93 -0.54 14.50
N TRP A 35 -23.40 0.65 14.80
CA TRP A 35 -22.43 0.86 15.88
C TRP A 35 -23.02 0.62 17.28
N GLN A 36 -24.35 0.49 17.39
CA GLN A 36 -25.06 0.13 18.62
C GLN A 36 -25.25 -1.39 18.81
N SER A 37 -24.86 -2.21 17.83
CA SER A 37 -24.88 -3.68 17.97
C SER A 37 -23.69 -4.17 18.81
N ASP A 38 -23.76 -5.38 19.38
CA ASP A 38 -22.65 -5.97 20.16
C ASP A 38 -21.33 -5.97 19.38
N TYR A 39 -21.38 -6.32 18.10
CA TYR A 39 -20.23 -6.25 17.20
C TYR A 39 -19.70 -4.81 17.05
N GLY A 40 -20.60 -3.84 16.87
CA GLY A 40 -20.24 -2.43 16.77
C GLY A 40 -19.61 -1.86 18.05
N VAL A 41 -20.13 -2.29 19.21
CA VAL A 41 -19.63 -1.87 20.53
C VAL A 41 -18.22 -2.40 20.77
N GLY A 42 -17.95 -3.68 20.51
CA GLY A 42 -16.60 -4.25 20.65
C GLY A 42 -15.60 -3.55 19.74
N ARG A 43 -15.97 -3.32 18.48
CA ARG A 43 -15.11 -2.62 17.50
C ARG A 43 -14.88 -1.15 17.83
N LEU A 44 -15.84 -0.50 18.51
CA LEU A 44 -15.67 0.86 19.04
C LEU A 44 -14.68 0.88 20.19
N GLN A 45 -14.74 -0.08 21.12
CA GLN A 45 -13.79 -0.19 22.22
C GLN A 45 -12.36 -0.39 21.70
N GLU A 46 -12.15 -1.29 20.73
CA GLU A 46 -10.86 -1.47 20.06
C GLU A 46 -10.34 -0.16 19.43
N ALA A 47 -11.23 0.61 18.79
CA ALA A 47 -10.86 1.88 18.18
C ALA A 47 -10.48 2.95 19.22
N ILE A 48 -11.15 2.95 20.38
CA ILE A 48 -10.85 3.84 21.51
C ILE A 48 -9.47 3.51 22.07
N GLU A 49 -9.18 2.23 22.34
CA GLU A 49 -7.87 1.76 22.81
C GLU A 49 -6.77 2.14 21.82
N GLN A 50 -6.98 1.88 20.53
CA GLN A 50 -6.02 2.24 19.47
C GLN A 50 -5.79 3.75 19.40
N ALA A 51 -6.84 4.58 19.53
CA ALA A 51 -6.70 6.04 19.53
C ALA A 51 -5.91 6.56 20.74
N LYS A 52 -6.06 5.94 21.92
CA LYS A 52 -5.27 6.26 23.12
C LYS A 52 -3.80 5.91 22.97
N ASP A 53 -3.51 4.74 22.42
CA ASP A 53 -2.12 4.33 22.20
C ASP A 53 -1.43 5.26 21.20
N ASN A 54 -2.14 5.62 20.13
CA ASN A 54 -1.67 6.61 19.16
C ASN A 54 -1.42 7.99 19.78
N GLU A 55 -2.35 8.46 20.61
CA GLU A 55 -2.22 9.72 21.36
C GLU A 55 -0.98 9.70 22.26
N ARG A 56 -0.80 8.63 23.05
CA ARG A 56 0.36 8.45 23.93
C ARG A 56 1.67 8.42 23.15
N LEU A 57 1.73 7.69 22.03
CA LEU A 57 2.91 7.62 21.18
C LEU A 57 3.27 9.01 20.61
N LEU A 58 2.26 9.73 20.11
CA LEU A 58 2.44 11.05 19.53
C LEU A 58 2.86 12.09 20.58
N ARG A 59 2.33 12.00 21.81
CA ARG A 59 2.74 12.83 22.94
C ARG A 59 4.19 12.60 23.35
N LEU A 60 4.69 11.37 23.23
CA LEU A 60 6.07 11.01 23.54
C LEU A 60 7.04 11.34 22.39
N TRP A 61 6.54 11.57 21.19
CA TRP A 61 7.36 11.90 20.03
C TRP A 61 8.07 13.24 20.22
N HIS A 62 9.40 13.23 20.05
CA HIS A 62 10.26 14.35 20.46
C HIS A 62 9.80 15.74 19.97
N PRO A 63 9.45 15.96 18.69
CA PRO A 63 9.01 17.27 18.20
C PRO A 63 7.75 17.82 18.90
N PHE A 64 6.85 16.94 19.33
CA PHE A 64 5.62 17.32 20.03
C PHE A 64 5.90 17.55 21.51
N LYS A 65 6.66 16.64 22.13
CA LYS A 65 7.09 16.73 23.53
C LYS A 65 7.91 18.01 23.79
N SER A 66 8.84 18.35 22.90
CA SER A 66 9.71 19.53 23.07
C SER A 66 8.95 20.84 22.96
N GLN A 67 7.86 20.87 22.19
CA GLN A 67 7.00 22.05 22.00
C GLN A 67 5.79 22.06 22.93
N GLN A 68 5.63 21.04 23.79
CA GLN A 68 4.47 20.86 24.68
C GLN A 68 3.13 20.94 23.93
N ILE A 69 3.09 20.40 22.70
CA ILE A 69 1.86 20.41 21.89
C ILE A 69 0.83 19.47 22.54
N PRO A 70 -0.38 19.96 22.89
CA PRO A 70 -1.41 19.09 23.42
C PRO A 70 -1.88 18.13 22.33
N VAL A 71 -1.99 16.85 22.69
CA VAL A 71 -2.47 15.79 21.80
C VAL A 71 -3.79 15.25 22.32
N THR A 72 -4.80 15.20 21.45
CA THR A 72 -6.14 14.69 21.77
C THR A 72 -6.42 13.44 20.95
N ALA A 73 -6.92 12.38 21.61
CA ALA A 73 -7.38 11.17 20.93
C ALA A 73 -8.77 11.37 20.33
N VAL A 74 -8.95 11.01 19.07
CA VAL A 74 -10.22 11.16 18.35
C VAL A 74 -10.52 9.90 17.56
N VAL A 75 -11.73 9.37 17.71
CA VAL A 75 -12.28 8.30 16.88
C VAL A 75 -13.41 8.87 16.03
N VAL A 76 -13.30 8.72 14.72
CA VAL A 76 -14.33 9.11 13.75
C VAL A 76 -15.01 7.87 13.21
N LEU A 77 -16.32 7.78 13.44
CA LEU A 77 -17.15 6.67 13.00
C LEU A 77 -17.85 7.00 11.69
N TRP A 78 -17.79 6.07 10.74
CA TRP A 78 -18.53 6.10 9.48
C TRP A 78 -19.40 4.86 9.38
N GLY A 79 -20.53 4.96 8.69
CA GLY A 79 -21.43 3.83 8.52
C GLY A 79 -22.91 4.21 8.42
N ARG A 80 -23.75 3.17 8.35
CA ARG A 80 -25.21 3.34 8.23
C ARG A 80 -25.80 3.85 9.55
N GLY A 81 -26.78 4.77 9.44
CA GLY A 81 -27.58 5.23 10.57
C GLY A 81 -26.96 6.32 11.44
N LEU A 82 -25.67 6.62 11.30
CA LEU A 82 -24.99 7.65 12.10
C LEU A 82 -25.56 9.07 11.91
N SER A 83 -26.05 9.41 10.72
CA SER A 83 -26.71 10.69 10.47
C SER A 83 -28.05 10.84 11.19
N LYS A 84 -28.65 9.73 11.64
CA LYS A 84 -29.91 9.72 12.38
C LYS A 84 -29.70 9.72 13.90
N TRP A 85 -28.46 9.65 14.37
CA TRP A 85 -28.17 9.73 15.80
C TRP A 85 -28.62 11.09 16.35
N PRO A 86 -29.16 11.13 17.57
CA PRO A 86 -29.39 12.39 18.27
C PRO A 86 -28.12 13.25 18.30
N GLU A 87 -28.26 14.57 18.24
CA GLU A 87 -27.09 15.46 18.16
C GLU A 87 -26.11 15.28 19.33
N HIS A 88 -26.61 14.98 20.53
CA HIS A 88 -25.78 14.70 21.71
C HIS A 88 -25.01 13.37 21.63
N ASP A 89 -25.47 12.42 20.81
CA ASP A 89 -24.79 11.14 20.58
C ASP A 89 -23.80 11.20 19.43
N GLN A 90 -23.88 12.21 18.57
CA GLN A 90 -22.98 12.37 17.44
C GLN A 90 -21.57 12.81 17.85
N VAL A 91 -21.40 13.36 19.05
CA VAL A 91 -20.11 13.74 19.63
C VAL A 91 -20.13 13.33 21.11
N ARG A 92 -19.33 12.33 21.48
CA ARG A 92 -19.23 11.83 22.84
C ARG A 92 -17.78 11.84 23.31
N LEU A 93 -17.56 12.04 24.61
CA LEU A 93 -16.27 11.82 25.25
C LEU A 93 -16.38 10.49 26.00
N ILE A 94 -15.59 9.49 25.59
CA ILE A 94 -15.57 8.15 26.20
C ILE A 94 -14.13 7.86 26.59
N ASP A 95 -13.89 7.71 27.89
CA ASP A 95 -12.57 7.48 28.48
C ASP A 95 -11.48 8.44 27.93
N ASP A 96 -11.75 9.74 27.92
CA ASP A 96 -10.87 10.80 27.39
C ASP A 96 -10.64 10.77 25.86
N VAL A 97 -11.42 9.98 25.12
CA VAL A 97 -11.39 9.94 23.65
C VAL A 97 -12.65 10.57 23.07
N HIS A 98 -12.49 11.50 22.13
CA HIS A 98 -13.63 12.05 21.40
C HIS A 98 -14.11 11.05 20.35
N VAL A 99 -15.30 10.49 20.54
CA VAL A 99 -15.98 9.62 19.57
C VAL A 99 -16.98 10.46 18.78
N ILE A 100 -16.76 10.58 17.48
CA ILE A 100 -17.48 11.50 16.61
C ILE A 100 -18.10 10.73 15.45
N ALA A 101 -19.40 10.88 15.25
CA ALA A 101 -20.05 10.46 14.02
C ALA A 101 -19.54 11.34 12.86
N GLY A 102 -19.11 10.73 11.76
CA GLY A 102 -18.53 11.40 10.60
C GLY A 102 -19.29 12.65 10.13
N PRO A 103 -20.64 12.64 10.01
CA PRO A 103 -21.42 13.83 9.67
C PRO A 103 -21.27 15.03 10.62
N ALA A 104 -20.90 14.79 11.89
CA ALA A 104 -20.67 15.83 12.89
C ALA A 104 -19.22 16.31 12.97
N LEU A 105 -18.28 15.65 12.27
CA LEU A 105 -16.85 15.96 12.34
C LEU A 105 -16.55 17.42 12.06
N ARG A 106 -17.14 17.99 11.00
CA ARG A 106 -16.89 19.39 10.63
C ARG A 106 -17.35 20.35 11.74
N ARG A 107 -18.56 20.14 12.25
CA ARG A 107 -19.13 20.97 13.33
C ARG A 107 -18.31 20.87 14.61
N TRP A 108 -17.80 19.68 14.92
CA TRP A 108 -16.91 19.48 16.06
C TRP A 108 -15.59 20.23 15.87
N LEU A 109 -14.94 20.11 14.70
CA LEU A 109 -13.69 20.83 14.40
C LEU A 109 -13.86 22.35 14.51
N ASP A 110 -14.97 22.90 14.02
CA ASP A 110 -15.25 24.33 14.09
C ASP A 110 -15.43 24.82 15.54
N ARG A 111 -15.89 23.96 16.48
CA ARG A 111 -16.03 24.28 17.91
C ARG A 111 -14.73 24.13 18.70
N THR A 112 -13.89 23.17 18.35
CA THR A 112 -12.62 22.89 19.06
C THR A 112 -11.49 23.84 18.65
N ALA A 113 -11.69 24.67 17.63
CA ALA A 113 -10.67 25.55 17.05
C ALA A 113 -10.24 26.76 17.94
N SER A 114 -10.36 26.69 19.27
CA SER A 114 -9.73 27.68 20.14
C SER A 114 -8.22 27.69 19.88
N VAL A 115 -7.64 28.87 19.66
CA VAL A 115 -6.21 29.00 19.34
C VAL A 115 -5.40 28.68 20.60
N VAL A 116 -4.72 27.54 20.58
CA VAL A 116 -3.79 27.06 21.62
C VAL A 116 -2.33 27.12 21.13
N LEU A 117 -2.11 26.87 19.84
CA LEU A 117 -0.79 26.87 19.21
C LEU A 117 -0.58 28.11 18.34
N GLU A 118 0.63 28.64 18.36
CA GLU A 118 1.09 29.62 17.40
C GLU A 118 1.27 28.97 16.01
N ASN A 119 1.09 29.75 14.94
CA ASN A 119 1.31 29.26 13.57
C ASN A 119 2.75 28.73 13.36
N SER A 120 3.74 29.32 14.04
CA SER A 120 5.14 28.87 14.04
C SER A 120 5.28 27.44 14.58
N GLN A 121 4.58 27.10 15.67
CA GLN A 121 4.57 25.76 16.25
C GLN A 121 3.89 24.75 15.33
N VAL A 122 2.77 25.14 14.71
CA VAL A 122 2.06 24.29 13.73
C VAL A 122 2.94 23.96 12.54
N GLU A 123 3.59 24.95 11.92
CA GLU A 123 4.50 24.72 10.78
C GLU A 123 5.75 23.91 11.20
N THR A 124 6.30 24.15 12.40
CA THR A 124 7.43 23.38 12.92
C THR A 124 7.05 21.90 13.14
N ALA A 125 5.88 21.64 13.74
CA ALA A 125 5.36 20.29 13.91
C ALA A 125 5.11 19.60 12.56
N TRP A 126 4.58 20.33 11.58
CA TRP A 126 4.35 19.83 10.24
C TRP A 126 5.65 19.46 9.53
N ALA A 127 6.63 20.36 9.53
CA ALA A 127 7.95 20.10 8.94
C ALA A 127 8.65 18.90 9.58
N ALA A 128 8.50 18.72 10.91
CA ALA A 128 9.03 17.55 11.61
C ALA A 128 8.35 16.24 11.17
N MET A 129 7.04 16.25 10.92
CA MET A 129 6.29 15.07 10.44
C MET A 129 6.70 14.72 9.01
N GLU A 130 6.78 15.71 8.13
CA GLU A 130 7.19 15.52 6.73
C GLU A 130 8.63 15.00 6.64
N ALA A 131 9.54 15.51 7.47
CA ALA A 131 10.90 14.99 7.57
C ALA A 131 10.95 13.56 8.12
N HIS A 132 10.03 13.18 9.02
CA HIS A 132 9.94 11.81 9.51
C HIS A 132 9.45 10.85 8.44
N VAL A 133 8.36 11.20 7.74
CA VAL A 133 7.80 10.36 6.66
C VAL A 133 8.75 10.24 5.48
N SER A 134 9.40 11.33 5.06
CA SER A 134 10.40 11.30 3.98
C SER A 134 11.59 10.35 4.28
N ARG A 135 11.98 10.19 5.55
CA ARG A 135 13.02 9.24 5.95
C ARG A 135 12.51 7.81 6.01
N ARG A 136 11.24 7.61 6.33
CA ARG A 136 10.64 6.30 6.56
C ARG A 136 10.12 5.65 5.28
N ASP A 137 9.50 6.41 4.38
CA ASP A 137 8.88 5.90 3.15
C ASP A 137 9.81 5.00 2.32
N PRO A 138 11.10 5.32 2.11
CA PRO A 138 12.01 4.43 1.38
C PRO A 138 12.25 3.10 2.08
N ILE A 139 12.26 3.08 3.42
CA ILE A 139 12.46 1.86 4.23
C ILE A 139 11.19 1.02 4.21
N ASP A 140 10.03 1.65 4.42
CA ASP A 140 8.73 0.98 4.39
C ASP A 140 8.45 0.39 3.00
N ALA A 141 8.80 1.10 1.92
CA ALA A 141 8.66 0.58 0.55
C ALA A 141 9.55 -0.64 0.28
N GLN A 142 10.70 -0.77 0.96
CA GLN A 142 11.58 -1.93 0.85
C GLN A 142 11.07 -3.13 1.66
N LEU A 143 10.54 -2.88 2.86
CA LEU A 143 10.03 -3.93 3.77
C LEU A 143 8.62 -4.42 3.38
N HIS A 144 7.80 -3.53 2.86
CA HIS A 144 6.42 -3.77 2.47
C HIS A 144 6.21 -3.32 1.02
N PRO A 145 6.79 -4.04 0.04
CA PRO A 145 6.59 -3.70 -1.36
C PRO A 145 5.10 -3.68 -1.66
N ILE A 146 4.62 -2.57 -2.23
CA ILE A 146 3.23 -2.41 -2.61
C ILE A 146 2.89 -3.58 -3.54
N PRO A 147 1.86 -4.39 -3.24
CA PRO A 147 1.46 -5.46 -4.13
C PRO A 147 1.17 -4.87 -5.50
N THR A 148 1.77 -5.47 -6.52
CA THR A 148 1.68 -5.02 -7.91
C THR A 148 0.22 -4.90 -8.31
N SER A 149 -0.16 -3.79 -8.92
CA SER A 149 -1.54 -3.55 -9.33
C SER A 149 -2.03 -4.63 -10.31
N LEU A 150 -3.34 -4.87 -10.39
CA LEU A 150 -3.91 -5.79 -11.38
C LEU A 150 -3.55 -5.40 -12.82
N ALA A 151 -3.49 -4.10 -13.09
CA ALA A 151 -3.06 -3.59 -14.39
C ALA A 151 -1.61 -3.99 -14.70
N GLU A 152 -0.72 -3.83 -13.72
CA GLU A 152 0.66 -4.25 -13.85
C GLU A 152 0.79 -5.77 -14.02
N TRP A 153 0.00 -6.54 -13.28
CA TRP A 153 -0.06 -8.00 -13.43
C TRP A 153 -0.53 -8.38 -14.84
N ALA A 154 -1.59 -7.75 -15.33
CA ALA A 154 -2.11 -7.97 -16.68
C ALA A 154 -1.09 -7.61 -17.77
N VAL A 155 -0.39 -6.48 -17.64
CA VAL A 155 0.68 -6.07 -18.57
C VAL A 155 1.82 -7.09 -18.57
N ARG A 156 2.24 -7.57 -17.38
CA ARG A 156 3.29 -8.59 -17.27
C ARG A 156 2.85 -9.93 -17.88
N SER A 157 1.62 -10.37 -17.64
CA SER A 157 1.08 -11.58 -18.25
C SER A 157 0.97 -11.45 -19.76
N ALA A 158 0.47 -10.33 -20.27
CA ALA A 158 0.35 -10.08 -21.71
C ALA A 158 1.72 -10.05 -22.40
N ALA A 159 2.72 -9.42 -21.77
CA ALA A 159 4.09 -9.42 -22.26
C ALA A 159 4.68 -10.84 -22.28
N ALA A 160 4.52 -11.61 -21.21
CA ALA A 160 5.01 -12.99 -21.13
C ALA A 160 4.38 -13.91 -22.20
N VAL A 161 3.06 -13.82 -22.38
CA VAL A 161 2.34 -14.59 -23.42
C VAL A 161 2.79 -14.17 -24.82
N SER A 162 2.90 -12.88 -25.09
CA SER A 162 3.35 -12.37 -26.39
C SER A 162 4.78 -12.82 -26.71
N SER A 163 5.67 -12.76 -25.72
CA SER A 163 7.05 -13.26 -25.85
C SER A 163 7.10 -14.76 -26.07
N ALA A 164 6.24 -15.56 -25.43
CA ALA A 164 6.15 -17.00 -25.65
C ALA A 164 5.61 -17.35 -27.04
N CYS A 165 4.58 -16.64 -27.52
CA CYS A 165 4.06 -16.82 -28.88
C CYS A 165 5.12 -16.47 -29.93
N LEU A 166 5.82 -15.35 -29.78
CA LEU A 166 6.89 -14.94 -30.69
C LEU A 166 8.02 -15.97 -30.73
N ALA A 167 8.41 -16.46 -29.55
CA ALA A 167 9.38 -17.53 -29.36
C ALA A 167 9.04 -18.79 -30.17
N ILE A 168 7.80 -19.28 -30.05
CA ILE A 168 7.31 -20.46 -30.76
C ILE A 168 7.35 -20.23 -32.28
N LEU A 169 6.91 -19.06 -32.75
CA LEU A 169 6.91 -18.72 -34.17
C LEU A 169 8.33 -18.68 -34.75
N VAL A 170 9.27 -18.03 -34.06
CA VAL A 170 10.68 -17.95 -34.47
C VAL A 170 11.30 -19.36 -34.51
N PHE A 171 11.04 -20.18 -33.49
CA PHE A 171 11.57 -21.54 -33.44
C PHE A 171 10.98 -22.44 -34.54
N GLY A 172 9.67 -22.35 -34.80
CA GLY A 172 9.04 -23.07 -35.91
C GLY A 172 9.63 -22.71 -37.26
N ARG A 173 9.86 -21.41 -37.53
CA ARG A 173 10.51 -20.95 -38.75
C ARG A 173 11.96 -21.42 -38.89
N LEU A 174 12.70 -21.46 -37.77
CA LEU A 174 14.06 -22.00 -37.76
C LEU A 174 14.08 -23.50 -38.07
N LEU A 175 13.12 -24.28 -37.56
CA LEU A 175 13.02 -25.71 -37.89
C LEU A 175 12.67 -25.96 -39.36
N GLU A 176 11.80 -25.14 -39.96
CA GLU A 176 11.47 -25.25 -41.39
C GLU A 176 12.69 -24.99 -42.29
N THR A 177 13.56 -24.04 -41.91
CA THR A 177 14.73 -23.65 -42.71
C THR A 177 15.97 -24.47 -42.40
N ALA A 178 16.15 -24.90 -41.16
CA ALA A 178 17.29 -25.70 -40.74
C ALA A 178 16.98 -27.19 -40.91
N SER A 179 17.47 -27.79 -42.01
CA SER A 179 17.42 -29.24 -42.22
C SER A 179 18.19 -30.06 -41.15
N ARG A 180 18.91 -29.38 -40.26
CA ARG A 180 19.76 -29.97 -39.23
C ARG A 180 19.35 -29.46 -37.85
N TRP A 181 18.84 -30.38 -37.03
CA TRP A 181 18.32 -30.13 -35.67
C TRP A 181 19.32 -29.42 -34.73
N TRP A 182 20.64 -29.59 -34.93
CA TRP A 182 21.65 -28.94 -34.09
C TRP A 182 21.71 -27.42 -34.31
N VAL A 183 21.37 -26.92 -35.51
CA VAL A 183 21.29 -25.46 -35.77
C VAL A 183 20.14 -24.86 -34.95
N ALA A 184 19.00 -25.56 -34.89
CA ALA A 184 17.87 -25.15 -34.06
C ALA A 184 18.22 -25.18 -32.57
N ALA A 185 18.99 -26.19 -32.12
CA ALA A 185 19.47 -26.27 -30.73
C ALA A 185 20.43 -25.12 -30.38
N SER A 186 21.40 -24.81 -31.24
CA SER A 186 22.33 -23.69 -31.02
C SER A 186 21.63 -22.33 -31.04
N ALA A 187 20.68 -22.12 -31.95
CA ALA A 187 19.88 -20.91 -32.01
C ALA A 187 19.01 -20.72 -30.74
N SER A 188 18.44 -21.81 -30.21
CA SER A 188 17.67 -21.78 -28.97
C SER A 188 18.54 -21.41 -27.76
N LEU A 189 19.78 -21.91 -27.71
CA LEU A 189 20.73 -21.56 -26.65
C LEU A 189 21.12 -20.08 -26.69
N LEU A 190 21.32 -19.53 -27.89
CA LEU A 190 21.59 -18.09 -28.10
C LEU A 190 20.40 -17.22 -27.67
N LEU A 191 19.17 -17.70 -27.88
CA LEU A 191 17.98 -16.99 -27.45
C LEU A 191 17.93 -16.85 -25.92
N VAL A 192 18.44 -17.78 -25.12
CA VAL A 192 18.43 -17.68 -23.64
C VAL A 192 19.35 -16.58 -23.10
N LEU A 193 20.39 -16.17 -23.83
CA LEU A 193 21.41 -15.22 -23.36
C LEU A 193 20.85 -13.82 -22.99
N PRO A 194 19.99 -13.18 -23.82
CA PRO A 194 19.30 -11.95 -23.45
C PRO A 194 18.60 -12.02 -22.09
N ALA A 195 17.94 -13.13 -21.76
CA ALA A 195 17.24 -13.29 -20.48
C ALA A 195 18.23 -13.28 -19.29
N VAL A 196 19.40 -13.91 -19.45
CA VAL A 196 20.46 -13.93 -18.42
C VAL A 196 21.12 -12.54 -18.27
N ILE A 197 21.35 -11.83 -19.39
CA ILE A 197 21.94 -10.49 -19.38
C ILE A 197 20.99 -9.49 -18.73
N VAL A 198 19.70 -9.52 -19.11
CA VAL A 198 18.67 -8.65 -18.52
C VAL A 198 18.54 -8.91 -17.01
N ARG A 199 18.60 -10.17 -16.57
CA ARG A 199 18.61 -10.52 -15.14
C ARG A 199 19.79 -9.90 -14.38
N ARG A 200 20.96 -9.79 -15.02
CA ARG A 200 22.15 -9.20 -14.38
C ARG A 200 22.15 -7.67 -14.41
N ALA A 201 21.55 -7.08 -15.44
CA ALA A 201 21.53 -5.63 -15.64
C ALA A 201 20.39 -4.94 -14.88
N VAL A 202 19.29 -5.65 -14.59
CA VAL A 202 18.07 -5.06 -14.03
C VAL A 202 17.77 -5.68 -12.66
N SER A 203 17.87 -4.89 -11.58
CA SER A 203 17.60 -5.36 -10.21
C SER A 203 16.10 -5.43 -9.86
N SER A 204 15.23 -5.01 -10.77
CA SER A 204 13.79 -5.09 -10.52
C SER A 204 13.34 -6.55 -10.63
N GLN A 205 12.93 -7.10 -9.47
CA GLN A 205 12.38 -8.45 -9.34
C GLN A 205 11.40 -8.88 -10.44
N PRO A 206 10.48 -8.04 -10.95
CA PRO A 206 9.53 -8.51 -11.96
C PRO A 206 10.11 -8.88 -13.31
N VAL A 207 11.22 -8.24 -13.71
CA VAL A 207 11.90 -8.56 -14.97
C VAL A 207 12.65 -9.88 -14.86
N VAL A 208 13.07 -10.25 -13.66
CA VAL A 208 13.71 -11.54 -13.38
C VAL A 208 12.73 -12.69 -13.58
N TRP A 209 11.47 -12.56 -13.14
CA TRP A 209 10.45 -13.61 -13.28
C TRP A 209 10.06 -13.88 -14.75
N SER A 210 9.90 -12.84 -15.57
CA SER A 210 9.63 -13.01 -17.01
C SER A 210 10.81 -13.65 -17.74
N ALA A 211 12.04 -13.29 -17.37
CA ALA A 211 13.26 -13.93 -17.89
C ALA A 211 13.33 -15.42 -17.55
N TRP A 212 12.93 -15.83 -16.34
CA TRP A 212 12.87 -17.26 -15.95
C TRP A 212 11.80 -18.03 -16.71
N ALA A 213 10.58 -17.49 -16.83
CA ALA A 213 9.50 -18.14 -17.56
C ALA A 213 9.89 -18.37 -19.03
N TRP A 214 10.55 -17.39 -19.64
CA TRP A 214 11.00 -17.49 -21.03
C TRP A 214 12.16 -18.47 -21.20
N GLY A 215 13.14 -18.47 -20.30
CA GLY A 215 14.24 -19.44 -20.29
C GLY A 215 13.75 -20.89 -20.10
N PHE A 216 12.79 -21.13 -19.21
CA PHE A 216 12.22 -22.45 -18.98
C PHE A 216 11.44 -22.96 -20.21
N THR A 217 10.63 -22.09 -20.84
CA THR A 217 9.87 -22.42 -22.04
C THR A 217 10.82 -22.80 -23.20
N MET A 218 11.89 -22.02 -23.39
CA MET A 218 12.90 -22.29 -24.42
C MET A 218 13.68 -23.60 -24.18
N LEU A 219 13.88 -23.99 -22.92
CA LEU A 219 14.58 -25.24 -22.60
C LEU A 219 13.69 -26.47 -22.81
N MET A 220 12.40 -26.39 -22.46
CA MET A 220 11.46 -27.51 -22.52
C MET A 220 10.95 -27.80 -23.93
N LEU A 221 10.80 -26.77 -24.78
CA LEU A 221 10.29 -26.92 -26.14
C LEU A 221 11.07 -27.93 -27.01
N PRO A 222 12.42 -27.86 -27.12
CA PRO A 222 13.17 -28.84 -27.91
C PRO A 222 13.12 -30.26 -27.33
N ILE A 223 13.03 -30.40 -25.99
CA ILE A 223 12.89 -31.72 -25.33
C ILE A 223 11.53 -32.35 -25.67
N ALA A 224 10.44 -31.57 -25.60
CA ALA A 224 9.12 -32.05 -25.98
C ALA A 224 9.07 -32.44 -27.47
N LEU A 225 9.74 -31.67 -28.33
CA LEU A 225 9.79 -31.95 -29.76
C LEU A 225 10.59 -33.23 -30.08
N THR A 226 11.72 -33.46 -29.43
CA THR A 226 12.51 -34.70 -29.64
C THR A 226 11.74 -35.93 -29.17
N VAL A 227 11.01 -35.84 -28.06
CA VAL A 227 10.13 -36.91 -27.59
C VAL A 227 8.99 -37.18 -28.58
N ALA A 228 8.34 -36.13 -29.11
CA ALA A 228 7.26 -36.28 -30.08
C ALA A 228 7.73 -36.91 -31.41
N VAL A 229 8.89 -36.48 -31.93
CA VAL A 229 9.49 -37.06 -33.14
C VAL A 229 9.85 -38.53 -32.91
N ALA A 230 10.52 -38.85 -31.79
CA ALA A 230 10.88 -40.23 -31.46
C ALA A 230 9.65 -41.15 -31.31
N ALA A 231 8.56 -40.64 -30.75
CA ALA A 231 7.29 -41.37 -30.61
C ALA A 231 6.60 -41.61 -31.97
N SER A 232 6.78 -40.74 -32.95
CA SER A 232 6.19 -40.90 -34.30
C SER A 232 6.92 -41.88 -35.21
N SER A 233 8.15 -42.24 -34.86
CA SER A 233 8.98 -43.21 -35.61
C SER A 233 8.94 -44.64 -35.05
N LEU A 234 8.13 -44.88 -34.02
CA LEU A 234 7.82 -46.21 -33.47
C LEU A 234 6.47 -46.70 -34.03
#